data_AF-A0A8T4PTD4-F1
#
_entry.id   AF-A0A8T4PTD4-F1
#
_cell.length_a   1.000
_cell.length_b   1.000
_cell.length_c   1.000
_cell.angle_alpha   90.00
_cell.angle_beta   90.00
_cell.angle_gamma   90.00
#
_symmetry.space_group_name_H-M   'P 1'
#
loop_
_entity.id
_entity.type
_entity.pdbx_description
1 polymer ?
#
loop_
_entity_poly.entity_id
_entity_poly.type
_entity_poly.pdbx_seq_one_letter_code
_entity_poly.pdbx_strand_id
1 'polypeptide(L)'
;MAVHRFDATIREIQTLTPSVKHYTLLAPSEFSFKPGQFVVLSVPNPSGKLVKRSYSVASAPKTGEAFTIKDERKPIVLVGTGTGVAPFRSMVADVLSRGFGKKILLLCGYRFEDEILYDREFSHLAKLHGNFDYHPVVSRPRPGYKGEIGRVQQLIEAHAKDMNADFYLCGLTEMIEDVKKLLEAKGAKRIFFERYD
;
A
#
# COMPACT_ATOMS: atom_id res chain seq x y z
N MET A 1 -10.81 -19.81 8.17
CA MET A 1 -9.49 -19.95 7.49
C MET A 1 -8.50 -20.50 8.49
N ALA A 2 -7.69 -21.50 8.10
CA ALA A 2 -6.64 -22.03 8.97
C ALA A 2 -5.49 -21.00 9.07
N VAL A 3 -5.06 -20.70 10.30
CA VAL A 3 -3.88 -19.86 10.54
C VAL A 3 -2.68 -20.79 10.64
N HIS A 4 -1.79 -20.73 9.66
CA HIS A 4 -0.53 -21.47 9.69
C HIS A 4 0.53 -20.63 10.42
N ARG A 5 1.31 -21.27 11.29
CA ARG A 5 2.40 -20.64 12.01
C ARG A 5 3.72 -21.11 11.43
N PHE A 6 4.63 -20.17 11.24
CA PHE A 6 5.95 -20.39 10.70
C PHE A 6 6.96 -19.65 11.57
N ASP A 7 8.09 -20.28 11.81
CA ASP A 7 9.26 -19.59 12.32
C ASP A 7 9.96 -18.91 11.14
N ALA A 8 10.37 -17.66 11.33
CA ALA A 8 11.08 -16.88 10.32
C ALA A 8 12.21 -16.09 10.98
N THR A 9 13.32 -15.97 10.27
CA THR A 9 14.49 -15.21 10.75
C THR A 9 14.50 -13.85 10.07
N ILE A 10 14.77 -12.78 10.84
CA ILE A 10 15.03 -11.47 10.26
C ILE A 10 16.36 -11.57 9.49
N ARG A 11 16.29 -11.44 8.17
CA ARG A 11 17.45 -11.34 7.29
C ARG A 11 18.11 -9.97 7.39
N GLU A 12 17.27 -8.94 7.39
CA GLU A 12 17.71 -7.57 7.21
C GLU A 12 16.71 -6.60 7.87
N ILE A 13 17.25 -5.51 8.43
CA ILE A 13 16.48 -4.38 8.93
C ILE A 13 17.01 -3.13 8.25
N GLN A 14 16.18 -2.47 7.44
CA GLN A 14 16.51 -1.20 6.81
C GLN A 14 15.67 -0.08 7.42
N THR A 15 16.28 1.06 7.71
CA THR A 15 15.53 2.28 8.07
C THR A 15 15.19 2.99 6.76
N LEU A 16 13.91 3.03 6.38
CA LEU A 16 13.47 3.67 5.13
C LEU A 16 13.21 5.17 5.31
N THR A 17 12.68 5.54 6.47
CA THR A 17 12.38 6.93 6.86
C THR A 17 12.76 7.09 8.34
N PRO A 18 12.76 8.31 8.91
CA PRO A 18 13.02 8.49 10.34
C PRO A 18 12.08 7.69 11.26
N SER A 19 10.87 7.37 10.78
CA SER A 19 9.80 6.71 11.53
C SER A 19 9.49 5.28 11.07
N VAL A 20 9.99 4.84 9.91
CA VAL A 20 9.64 3.54 9.31
C VAL A 20 10.87 2.67 9.10
N LYS A 21 10.79 1.42 9.60
CA LYS A 21 11.74 0.36 9.32
C LYS A 21 11.12 -0.72 8.44
N HIS A 22 11.89 -1.24 7.50
CA HIS A 22 11.59 -2.40 6.68
C HIS A 22 12.30 -3.61 7.27
N TYR A 23 11.56 -4.70 7.48
CA TYR A 23 12.09 -5.97 7.95
C TYR A 23 11.99 -6.99 6.83
N THR A 24 13.12 -7.49 6.35
CA THR A 24 13.16 -8.60 5.41
C THR A 24 13.24 -9.89 6.20
N LEU A 25 12.25 -10.78 6.02
CA LEU A 25 12.22 -12.07 6.69
C LEU A 25 12.63 -13.19 5.73
N LEU A 26 13.47 -14.11 6.20
CA LEU A 26 13.62 -15.43 5.58
C LEU A 26 12.42 -16.27 5.99
N ALA A 27 11.43 -16.32 5.12
CA ALA A 27 10.27 -17.18 5.29
C ALA A 27 10.59 -18.62 4.83
N PRO A 28 10.01 -19.65 5.47
CA PRO A 28 10.12 -21.03 5.03
C PRO A 28 9.62 -21.23 3.59
N SER A 29 10.06 -22.31 2.94
CA SER A 29 9.75 -22.56 1.53
C SER A 29 8.24 -22.77 1.28
N GLU A 30 7.53 -23.22 2.32
CA GLU A 30 6.10 -23.50 2.32
C GLU A 30 5.26 -22.24 2.59
N PHE A 31 5.90 -21.14 3.01
CA PHE A 31 5.20 -19.88 3.23
C PHE A 31 4.72 -19.32 1.89
N SER A 32 3.40 -19.26 1.75
CA SER A 32 2.72 -18.58 0.65
C SER A 32 1.79 -17.52 1.23
N PHE A 33 1.75 -16.39 0.55
CA PHE A 33 0.88 -15.27 0.87
C PHE A 33 0.51 -14.61 -0.44
N LYS A 34 -0.48 -13.73 -0.36
CA LYS A 34 -1.27 -13.22 -1.47
C LYS A 34 -1.14 -11.69 -1.50
N PRO A 35 -1.22 -11.02 -2.67
CA PRO A 35 -0.86 -9.60 -2.72
C PRO A 35 -1.79 -8.77 -1.84
N GLY A 36 -1.24 -7.92 -0.98
CA GLY A 36 -2.02 -7.16 0.00
C GLY A 36 -2.35 -7.89 1.31
N GLN A 37 -1.98 -9.16 1.49
CA GLN A 37 -2.14 -9.82 2.79
C GLN A 37 -1.25 -9.24 3.87
N PHE A 38 -1.69 -9.40 5.11
CA PHE A 38 -0.87 -9.19 6.30
C PHE A 38 -0.50 -10.50 6.99
N VAL A 39 0.61 -10.46 7.72
CA VAL A 39 1.05 -11.49 8.66
C VAL A 39 0.95 -10.95 10.08
N VAL A 40 0.77 -11.85 11.05
CA VAL A 40 0.86 -11.50 12.46
C VAL A 40 2.23 -11.92 12.97
N LEU A 41 3.11 -10.94 13.21
CA LEU A 41 4.39 -11.20 13.85
C LEU A 41 4.19 -11.35 15.35
N SER A 42 4.74 -12.43 15.91
CA SER A 42 4.78 -12.68 17.35
C SER A 42 6.21 -12.53 17.83
N VAL A 43 6.51 -11.50 18.62
CA VAL A 43 7.87 -11.18 19.08
C VAL A 43 7.87 -11.12 20.61
N PRO A 44 8.81 -11.78 21.30
CA PRO A 44 8.93 -11.65 22.74
C PRO A 44 9.39 -10.23 23.12
N ASN A 45 8.69 -9.61 24.07
CA ASN A 45 9.15 -8.37 24.68
C ASN A 45 10.30 -8.64 25.69
N PRO A 46 10.92 -7.61 26.28
CA PRO A 46 11.99 -7.79 27.27
C PRO A 46 11.62 -8.63 28.50
N SER A 47 10.34 -8.76 28.81
CA SER A 47 9.84 -9.63 29.90
C SER A 47 9.55 -11.07 29.45
N GLY A 48 9.90 -11.45 28.21
CA GLY A 48 9.62 -12.77 27.63
C GLY A 48 8.17 -12.99 27.17
N LYS A 49 7.27 -12.01 27.32
CA LYS A 49 5.87 -12.12 26.88
C LYS A 49 5.79 -11.89 25.37
N LEU A 50 5.16 -12.82 24.65
CA LEU A 50 4.91 -12.66 23.21
C LEU A 50 3.91 -11.52 22.95
N VAL A 51 4.35 -10.53 22.19
CA VAL A 51 3.53 -9.45 21.66
C VAL A 51 3.21 -9.75 20.20
N LYS A 52 1.94 -9.60 19.82
CA LYS A 52 1.46 -9.87 18.47
C LYS A 52 1.05 -8.59 17.77
N ARG A 53 1.51 -8.37 16.54
CA ARG A 53 1.12 -7.23 15.71
C ARG A 53 0.98 -7.65 14.24
N SER A 54 0.01 -7.05 13.57
CA SER A 54 -0.24 -7.27 12.14
C SER A 54 0.67 -6.37 11.30
N TYR A 55 1.24 -6.92 10.23
CA TYR A 55 2.06 -6.19 9.26
C TYR A 55 1.72 -6.66 7.85
N SER A 56 1.37 -5.74 6.95
CA SER A 56 1.11 -6.05 5.53
C SER A 56 2.42 -6.45 4.83
N VAL A 57 2.36 -7.47 3.98
CA VAL A 57 3.53 -7.95 3.25
C VAL A 57 3.78 -7.03 2.05
N ALA A 58 4.93 -6.36 2.05
CA ALA A 58 5.30 -5.38 1.01
C ALA A 58 5.95 -6.00 -0.24
N SER A 59 6.30 -7.29 -0.19
CA SER A 59 6.91 -8.02 -1.31
C SER A 59 5.84 -8.61 -2.22
N ALA A 60 6.16 -8.79 -3.51
CA ALA A 60 5.28 -9.52 -4.41
C ALA A 60 5.11 -10.99 -3.94
N PRO A 61 3.90 -11.55 -4.02
CA PRO A 61 3.59 -12.91 -3.60
C PRO A 61 3.98 -13.95 -4.62
N LYS A 62 4.02 -15.22 -4.19
CA LYS A 62 4.13 -16.36 -5.09
C LYS A 62 2.77 -16.98 -5.47
N THR A 63 1.65 -16.70 -4.78
CA THR A 63 0.32 -17.36 -4.96
C THR A 63 -0.83 -16.58 -4.24
N GLY A 64 -2.12 -16.57 -4.68
CA GLY A 64 -3.11 -15.43 -4.49
C GLY A 64 -4.45 -15.59 -3.65
N GLU A 65 -4.96 -14.44 -3.09
CA GLU A 65 -6.04 -13.89 -2.16
C GLU A 65 -5.94 -13.47 -0.65
N ALA A 66 -6.23 -12.18 -0.38
CA ALA A 66 -6.29 -11.47 0.91
C ALA A 66 -5.97 -9.98 0.67
N PHE A 67 -6.96 -9.08 0.61
CA PHE A 67 -6.83 -7.68 0.10
C PHE A 67 -6.11 -7.59 -1.25
N THR A 68 -6.52 -8.41 -2.23
CA THR A 68 -5.97 -8.43 -3.60
C THR A 68 -6.84 -7.67 -4.60
N ILE A 69 -6.28 -7.37 -5.77
CA ILE A 69 -7.05 -6.93 -6.94
C ILE A 69 -8.11 -7.98 -7.30
N LYS A 70 -9.37 -7.54 -7.41
CA LYS A 70 -10.56 -8.39 -7.52
C LYS A 70 -11.06 -8.58 -8.94
N ASP A 71 -10.90 -7.58 -9.82
CA ASP A 71 -11.29 -7.67 -11.22
C ASP A 71 -10.24 -7.00 -12.11
N GLU A 72 -9.51 -7.82 -12.86
CA GLU A 72 -8.41 -7.34 -13.69
C GLU A 72 -8.86 -6.70 -15.02
N ARG A 73 -10.18 -6.66 -15.26
CA ARG A 73 -10.76 -6.02 -16.45
C ARG A 73 -11.12 -4.56 -16.21
N LYS A 74 -10.99 -4.08 -14.97
CA LYS A 74 -11.32 -2.71 -14.55
C LYS A 74 -10.06 -1.90 -14.24
N PRO A 75 -10.10 -0.57 -14.41
CA PRO A 75 -9.10 0.30 -13.82
C PRO A 75 -9.06 0.14 -12.31
N ILE A 76 -7.89 0.39 -11.70
CA ILE A 76 -7.71 0.34 -10.26
C ILE A 76 -7.17 1.67 -9.75
N VAL A 77 -7.71 2.10 -8.60
CA VAL A 77 -7.25 3.28 -7.87
C VAL A 77 -6.82 2.84 -6.48
N LEU A 78 -5.56 3.06 -6.16
CA LEU A 78 -4.90 2.69 -4.92
C LEU A 78 -4.64 3.97 -4.11
N VAL A 79 -5.14 4.04 -2.89
CA VAL A 79 -5.07 5.25 -2.04
C VAL A 79 -4.43 4.89 -0.71
N GLY A 80 -3.23 5.38 -0.47
CA GLY A 80 -2.41 5.04 0.69
C GLY A 80 -2.03 6.25 1.54
N THR A 81 -1.80 6.02 2.84
CA THR A 81 -1.04 6.97 3.68
C THR A 81 0.07 6.27 4.45
N GLY A 82 1.25 6.89 4.53
CA GLY A 82 2.39 6.34 5.26
C GLY A 82 2.72 4.91 4.83
N THR A 83 2.76 3.98 5.79
CA THR A 83 3.03 2.55 5.53
C THR A 83 1.92 1.82 4.78
N GLY A 84 0.74 2.44 4.61
CA GLY A 84 -0.37 1.88 3.82
C GLY A 84 -0.04 1.67 2.33
N VAL A 85 1.10 2.19 1.84
CA VAL A 85 1.61 1.87 0.50
C VAL A 85 2.19 0.46 0.38
N ALA A 86 2.55 -0.19 1.49
CA ALA A 86 3.14 -1.53 1.50
C ALA A 86 2.32 -2.58 0.73
N PRO A 87 1.01 -2.77 0.98
CA PRO A 87 0.21 -3.70 0.18
C PRO A 87 0.18 -3.30 -1.30
N PHE A 88 0.11 -2.00 -1.61
CA PHE A 88 0.07 -1.52 -2.99
C PHE A 88 1.36 -1.75 -3.77
N ARG A 89 2.52 -1.66 -3.11
CA ARG A 89 3.79 -2.04 -3.72
C ARG A 89 3.74 -3.46 -4.27
N SER A 90 3.25 -4.41 -3.47
CA SER A 90 3.11 -5.81 -3.89
C SER A 90 2.09 -5.97 -5.03
N MET A 91 0.96 -5.27 -4.97
CA MET A 91 -0.09 -5.35 -6.00
C MET A 91 0.36 -4.78 -7.33
N VAL A 92 0.97 -3.59 -7.33
CA VAL A 92 1.47 -2.91 -8.54
C VAL A 92 2.54 -3.76 -9.21
N ALA A 93 3.51 -4.28 -8.43
CA ALA A 93 4.55 -5.16 -8.97
C ALA A 93 3.96 -6.42 -9.61
N ASP A 94 3.00 -7.07 -8.95
CA ASP A 94 2.33 -8.26 -9.46
C ASP A 94 1.59 -7.98 -10.78
N VAL A 95 0.70 -6.99 -10.82
CA VAL A 95 -0.11 -6.76 -12.03
C VAL A 95 0.70 -6.25 -13.21
N LEU A 96 1.70 -5.39 -12.97
CA LEU A 96 2.58 -4.94 -14.04
C LEU A 96 3.39 -6.10 -14.62
N SER A 97 3.90 -7.01 -13.77
CA SER A 97 4.64 -8.19 -14.23
C SER A 97 3.78 -9.15 -15.07
N ARG A 98 2.46 -9.18 -14.85
CA ARG A 98 1.49 -10.00 -15.58
C ARG A 98 0.90 -9.31 -16.82
N GLY A 99 1.40 -8.12 -17.17
CA GLY A 99 0.96 -7.40 -18.37
C GLY A 99 -0.44 -6.79 -18.26
N PHE A 100 -0.81 -6.35 -17.06
CA PHE A 100 -2.11 -5.71 -16.82
C PHE A 100 -2.38 -4.54 -17.77
N GLY A 101 -3.45 -4.65 -18.55
CA GLY A 101 -3.74 -3.70 -19.63
C GLY A 101 -4.65 -2.52 -19.26
N LYS A 102 -5.09 -2.42 -18.00
CA LYS A 102 -5.97 -1.33 -17.53
C LYS A 102 -5.18 -0.26 -16.79
N LYS A 103 -5.80 0.91 -16.61
CA LYS A 103 -5.20 2.02 -15.85
C LYS A 103 -5.03 1.66 -14.38
N ILE A 104 -3.88 2.02 -13.84
CA ILE A 104 -3.49 1.86 -12.43
C ILE A 104 -3.13 3.26 -11.94
N LEU A 105 -3.85 3.76 -10.93
CA LEU A 105 -3.57 5.04 -10.30
C LEU A 105 -3.17 4.82 -8.84
N LEU A 106 -1.98 5.26 -8.44
CA LEU A 106 -1.50 5.22 -7.06
C LEU A 106 -1.40 6.63 -6.49
N LEU A 107 -2.22 6.90 -5.46
CA LEU A 107 -2.25 8.15 -4.71
C LEU A 107 -1.73 7.89 -3.31
N CYS A 108 -0.69 8.59 -2.87
CA CYS A 108 -0.06 8.33 -1.57
C CYS A 108 0.19 9.60 -0.77
N GLY A 109 -0.35 9.67 0.44
CA GLY A 109 -0.16 10.80 1.36
C GLY A 109 0.91 10.56 2.42
N TYR A 110 1.79 11.54 2.60
CA TYR A 110 2.84 11.55 3.63
C TYR A 110 2.81 12.84 4.44
N ARG A 111 3.38 12.82 5.65
CA ARG A 111 3.46 14.02 6.48
C ARG A 111 4.61 14.91 6.03
N PHE A 112 5.78 14.33 5.85
CA PHE A 112 7.00 15.01 5.39
C PHE A 112 7.56 14.33 4.15
N GLU A 113 8.35 15.05 3.35
CA GLU A 113 8.91 14.52 2.11
C GLU A 113 9.98 13.44 2.31
N ASP A 114 10.62 13.39 3.49
CA ASP A 114 11.53 12.31 3.88
C ASP A 114 10.82 11.08 4.46
N GLU A 115 9.48 11.10 4.48
CA GLU A 115 8.66 9.95 4.81
C GLU A 115 8.09 9.23 3.57
N ILE A 116 8.35 9.74 2.36
CA ILE A 116 7.85 9.12 1.13
C ILE A 116 8.52 7.77 0.94
N LEU A 117 7.71 6.71 0.89
CA LEU A 117 8.17 5.33 0.75
C LEU A 117 8.19 4.91 -0.72
N TYR A 118 9.27 4.23 -1.13
CA TYR A 118 9.43 3.64 -2.46
C TYR A 118 9.34 4.63 -3.63
N ASP A 119 9.62 5.91 -3.39
CA ASP A 119 9.42 6.98 -4.37
C ASP A 119 10.14 6.75 -5.71
N ARG A 120 11.41 6.35 -5.64
CA ARG A 120 12.22 6.04 -6.82
C ARG A 120 11.66 4.86 -7.62
N GLU A 121 11.14 3.85 -6.93
CA GLU A 121 10.59 2.64 -7.54
C GLU A 121 9.30 2.98 -8.30
N PHE A 122 8.33 3.63 -7.65
CA PHE A 122 7.07 4.00 -8.30
C PHE A 122 7.28 5.03 -9.41
N SER A 123 8.15 6.02 -9.20
CA SER A 123 8.51 6.99 -10.25
C SER A 123 9.15 6.33 -11.46
N HIS A 124 9.95 5.28 -11.26
CA HIS A 124 10.53 4.51 -12.36
C HIS A 124 9.47 3.68 -13.09
N LEU A 125 8.60 2.99 -12.35
CA LEU A 125 7.50 2.21 -12.92
C LEU A 125 6.53 3.10 -13.73
N ALA A 126 6.22 4.30 -13.26
CA ALA A 126 5.33 5.23 -13.97
C ALA A 126 5.94 5.73 -15.30
N LYS A 127 7.27 5.81 -15.39
CA LYS A 127 7.98 6.10 -16.65
C LYS A 127 7.99 4.90 -17.60
N LEU A 128 8.08 3.68 -17.06
CA LEU A 128 8.18 2.45 -17.83
C LEU A 128 6.82 1.99 -18.37
N HIS A 129 5.73 2.23 -17.64
CA HIS A 129 4.41 1.72 -17.94
C HIS A 129 3.41 2.87 -18.15
N GLY A 130 2.98 3.09 -19.41
CA GLY A 130 2.03 4.17 -19.76
C GLY A 130 0.62 4.02 -19.17
N ASN A 131 0.32 2.87 -18.56
CA ASN A 131 -0.92 2.63 -17.83
C ASN A 131 -0.80 2.80 -16.30
N PHE A 132 0.37 3.19 -15.78
CA PHE A 132 0.58 3.41 -14.34
C PHE A 132 0.89 4.87 -14.05
N ASP A 133 0.02 5.50 -13.25
CA ASP A 133 0.14 6.89 -12.80
C ASP A 133 0.37 6.91 -11.28
N TYR A 134 1.39 7.65 -10.82
CA TYR A 134 1.81 7.71 -9.40
C TYR A 134 1.88 9.16 -8.92
N HIS A 135 1.19 9.46 -7.82
CA HIS A 135 1.07 10.79 -7.24
C HIS A 135 1.32 10.76 -5.73
N PRO A 136 2.55 11.07 -5.27
CA PRO A 136 2.83 11.34 -3.87
C PRO A 136 2.46 12.78 -3.49
N VAL A 137 1.79 12.94 -2.34
CA VAL A 137 1.46 14.26 -1.78
C VAL A 137 1.95 14.38 -0.34
N VAL A 138 2.48 15.56 0.01
CA VAL A 138 3.03 15.85 1.33
C VAL A 138 2.20 16.92 2.02
N SER A 139 1.76 16.65 3.24
CA SER A 139 0.87 17.56 3.98
C SER A 139 1.59 18.64 4.79
N ARG A 140 2.85 18.42 5.17
CA ARG A 140 3.66 19.36 5.97
C ARG A 140 5.10 19.46 5.45
N PRO A 141 5.33 19.82 4.18
CA PRO A 141 6.66 19.82 3.60
C PRO A 141 7.58 20.86 4.26
N ARG A 142 8.89 20.61 4.24
CA ARG A 142 9.87 21.64 4.61
C ARG A 142 9.96 22.74 3.53
N PRO A 143 10.39 23.96 3.88
CA PRO A 143 10.57 25.04 2.90
C PRO A 143 11.41 24.60 1.70
N GLY A 144 10.94 24.90 0.50
CA GLY A 144 11.64 24.57 -0.76
C GLY A 144 11.20 23.27 -1.42
N TYR A 145 10.32 22.47 -0.81
CA TYR A 145 9.71 21.31 -1.47
C TYR A 145 8.98 21.70 -2.76
N LYS A 146 9.20 20.92 -3.82
CA LYS A 146 8.68 21.19 -5.18
C LYS A 146 7.62 20.20 -5.64
N GLY A 147 7.34 19.15 -4.85
CA GLY A 147 6.30 18.18 -5.16
C GLY A 147 4.92 18.66 -4.74
N GLU A 148 3.94 17.76 -4.84
CA GLU A 148 2.55 18.08 -4.55
C GLU A 148 2.31 18.25 -3.05
N ILE A 149 1.59 19.31 -2.67
CA ILE A 149 1.35 19.71 -1.28
C ILE A 149 -0.14 19.61 -0.98
N GLY A 150 -0.49 18.87 0.07
CA GLY A 150 -1.89 18.67 0.44
C GLY A 150 -2.14 17.36 1.17
N ARG A 151 -3.40 16.92 1.15
CA ARG A 151 -3.81 15.61 1.64
C ARG A 151 -4.24 14.72 0.49
N VAL A 152 -4.11 13.41 0.66
CA VAL A 152 -4.43 12.41 -0.39
C VAL A 152 -5.89 12.50 -0.88
N GLN A 153 -6.82 12.91 -0.01
CA GLN A 153 -8.22 13.15 -0.36
C GLN A 153 -8.37 14.15 -1.52
N GLN A 154 -7.52 15.17 -1.58
CA GLN A 154 -7.57 16.21 -2.62
C GLN A 154 -7.14 15.64 -3.99
N LEU A 155 -6.27 14.63 -4.00
CA LEU A 155 -5.85 13.96 -5.22
C LEU A 155 -6.98 13.14 -5.85
N ILE A 156 -7.95 12.67 -5.07
CA ILE A 156 -9.10 11.91 -5.58
C ILE A 156 -9.87 12.77 -6.59
N GLU A 157 -10.12 14.03 -6.26
CA GLU A 157 -10.83 14.92 -7.16
C GLU A 157 -10.04 15.22 -8.43
N ALA A 158 -8.72 15.39 -8.31
CA ALA A 158 -7.86 15.71 -9.43
C ALA A 158 -7.64 14.52 -10.39
N HIS A 159 -7.48 13.30 -9.87
CA HIS A 159 -6.97 12.17 -10.64
C HIS A 159 -7.97 11.00 -10.78
N ALA A 160 -8.81 10.73 -9.78
CA ALA A 160 -9.74 9.60 -9.82
C ALA A 160 -11.05 10.00 -10.54
N LYS A 161 -11.02 10.00 -11.87
CA LYS A 161 -12.17 10.40 -12.71
C LYS A 161 -13.15 9.27 -13.03
N ASP A 162 -12.68 8.02 -13.06
CA ASP A 162 -13.52 6.87 -13.42
C ASP A 162 -14.05 6.16 -12.17
N MET A 163 -15.36 6.33 -11.89
CA MET A 163 -16.03 5.70 -10.75
C MET A 163 -16.41 4.23 -10.99
N ASN A 164 -16.19 3.71 -12.20
CA ASN A 164 -16.31 2.29 -12.51
C ASN A 164 -15.05 1.49 -12.11
N ALA A 165 -13.99 2.18 -11.70
CA ALA A 165 -12.77 1.59 -11.15
C ALA A 165 -13.02 0.85 -9.84
N ASP A 166 -12.10 -0.06 -9.51
CA ASP A 166 -12.02 -0.65 -8.17
C ASP A 166 -11.09 0.20 -7.30
N PHE A 167 -11.60 0.65 -6.15
CA PHE A 167 -10.86 1.50 -5.21
C PHE A 167 -10.33 0.68 -4.04
N TYR A 168 -9.04 0.80 -3.76
CA TYR A 168 -8.38 0.12 -2.65
C TYR A 168 -7.74 1.17 -1.73
N LEU A 169 -8.15 1.19 -0.47
CA LEU A 169 -7.72 2.17 0.52
C LEU A 169 -6.89 1.50 1.62
N CYS A 170 -5.73 2.04 1.97
CA CYS A 170 -4.94 1.52 3.08
C CYS A 170 -4.28 2.65 3.88
N GLY A 171 -4.59 2.75 5.16
CA GLY A 171 -4.12 3.88 5.97
C GLY A 171 -4.79 4.00 7.32
N LEU A 172 -4.74 5.24 7.85
CA LEU A 172 -5.46 5.63 9.07
C LEU A 172 -6.97 5.56 8.87
N THR A 173 -7.69 5.21 9.93
CA THR A 173 -9.16 5.11 9.93
C THR A 173 -9.80 6.41 9.47
N GLU A 174 -9.34 7.57 9.95
CA GLU A 174 -9.84 8.90 9.54
C GLU A 174 -9.72 9.11 8.02
N MET A 175 -8.54 8.79 7.45
CA MET A 175 -8.33 8.93 6.00
C MET A 175 -9.26 8.02 5.20
N ILE A 176 -9.41 6.77 5.63
CA ILE A 176 -10.27 5.80 4.93
C ILE A 176 -11.73 6.26 4.94
N GLU A 177 -12.25 6.71 6.09
CA GLU A 177 -13.63 7.19 6.18
C GLU A 177 -13.87 8.44 5.32
N ASP A 178 -12.92 9.38 5.30
CA ASP A 178 -13.02 10.58 4.47
C ASP A 178 -13.02 10.24 2.97
N VAL A 179 -12.06 9.42 2.52
CA VAL A 179 -11.96 9.02 1.11
C VAL A 179 -13.18 8.20 0.70
N LYS A 180 -13.64 7.30 1.56
CA LYS A 180 -14.83 6.47 1.29
C LYS A 180 -16.06 7.35 1.09
N LYS A 181 -16.34 8.30 1.99
CA LYS A 181 -17.45 9.25 1.84
C LYS A 181 -17.36 10.03 0.52
N LEU A 182 -16.17 10.51 0.18
CA LEU A 182 -15.93 11.24 -1.07
C LEU A 182 -16.21 10.37 -2.30
N LEU A 183 -15.72 9.13 -2.32
CA LEU A 183 -15.92 8.19 -3.42
C LEU A 183 -17.39 7.76 -3.55
N GLU A 184 -18.07 7.49 -2.45
CA GLU A 184 -19.50 7.14 -2.43
C GLU A 184 -20.35 8.30 -2.96
N ALA A 185 -20.06 9.54 -2.54
CA ALA A 185 -20.72 10.74 -3.06
C ALA A 185 -20.52 10.93 -4.57
N LYS A 186 -19.40 10.45 -5.12
CA LYS A 186 -19.12 10.45 -6.56
C LYS A 186 -19.73 9.26 -7.30
N GLY A 187 -20.30 8.28 -6.59
CA GLY A 187 -20.97 7.12 -7.18
C GLY A 187 -20.05 5.89 -7.35
N ALA A 188 -18.91 5.84 -6.67
CA ALA A 188 -18.08 4.64 -6.64
C ALA A 188 -18.84 3.47 -6.00
N LYS A 189 -18.82 2.30 -6.64
CA LYS A 189 -19.56 1.12 -6.19
C LYS A 189 -18.70 0.08 -5.49
N ARG A 190 -17.38 0.15 -5.66
CA ARG A 190 -16.43 -0.91 -5.30
C ARG A 190 -15.25 -0.31 -4.56
N ILE A 191 -15.36 -0.31 -3.24
CA ILE A 191 -14.37 0.24 -2.32
C ILE A 191 -13.94 -0.87 -1.35
N PHE A 192 -12.66 -1.18 -1.35
CA PHE A 192 -12.01 -2.17 -0.49
C PHE A 192 -11.02 -1.43 0.41
N PHE A 193 -10.87 -1.84 1.67
CA PHE A 193 -9.94 -1.13 2.57
C PHE A 193 -9.29 -2.00 3.64
N GLU A 194 -8.12 -1.56 4.12
CA GLU A 194 -7.38 -2.10 5.26
C GLU A 194 -6.90 -0.97 6.19
N ARG A 195 -7.09 -1.14 7.50
CA ARG A 195 -6.73 -0.17 8.56
C ARG A 195 -5.59 -0.73 9.41
N TYR A 196 -4.77 0.14 9.98
CA TYR A 196 -3.70 -0.26 10.89
C TYR A 196 -3.76 0.41 12.28
N ASP A 197 -4.77 1.24 12.54
CA ASP A 197 -5.03 1.93 13.81
C ASP A 197 -6.31 1.46 14.51
#